data_AF-A0A6D1ADY1-F1
#
_entry.id   AF-A0A6D1ADY1-F1
#
_cell.length_a   1.000
_cell.length_b   1.000
_cell.length_c   1.000
_cell.angle_alpha   90.00
_cell.angle_beta   90.00
_cell.angle_gamma   90.00
#
_symmetry.space_group_name_H-M   'P 1'
#
loop_
_entity.id
_entity.type
_entity.pdbx_description
1 polymer ?
#
loop_
_entity_poly.entity_id
_entity_poly.type
_entity_poly.pdbx_seq_one_letter_code
_entity_poly.pdbx_strand_id
1 'polypeptide(L)'
;IVGDLNEDRLAQARSFGCETVNVQKHDRLGEQIEQILGEPTVDAAVDCVGFEASGHGNQGEAPAAVLNSIMDVTQVGGSLGIPGLYVTEDPGAKDADA
;
A
#
# COMPACT_ATOMS: atom_id res chain seq x y z
N ILE A 1 2.34 3.78 -10.51
CA ILE A 1 0.98 3.84 -9.93
C ILE A 1 1.12 4.23 -8.46
N VAL A 2 0.34 5.17 -7.95
CA VAL A 2 0.32 5.56 -6.53
C VAL A 2 -0.95 5.03 -5.88
N GLY A 3 -0.79 4.21 -4.84
CA GLY A 3 -1.89 3.68 -4.02
C GLY A 3 -2.03 4.49 -2.72
N ASP A 4 -3.24 4.92 -2.39
CA ASP A 4 -3.57 5.61 -1.12
C ASP A 4 -5.07 5.41 -0.81
N LEU A 5 -5.47 5.66 0.43
CA LEU A 5 -6.86 5.73 0.87
C LEU A 5 -7.45 7.14 0.66
N ASN A 6 -6.58 8.16 0.64
CA ASN A 6 -6.95 9.57 0.62
C ASN A 6 -7.04 10.13 -0.82
N GLU A 7 -8.25 10.48 -1.24
CA GLU A 7 -8.51 10.99 -2.59
C GLU A 7 -7.81 12.31 -2.93
N ASP A 8 -7.57 13.20 -1.96
CA ASP A 8 -6.87 14.46 -2.21
C ASP A 8 -5.38 14.20 -2.50
N ARG A 9 -4.76 13.24 -1.78
CA ARG A 9 -3.38 12.80 -2.06
C ARG A 9 -3.27 12.15 -3.43
N LEU A 10 -4.26 11.34 -3.81
CA LEU A 10 -4.34 10.76 -5.15
C LEU A 10 -4.55 11.83 -6.23
N ALA A 11 -5.39 12.83 -5.98
CA ALA A 11 -5.58 13.95 -6.90
C ALA A 11 -4.27 14.73 -7.12
N GLN A 12 -3.50 14.95 -6.06
CA GLN A 12 -2.17 15.52 -6.15
C GLN A 12 -1.24 14.63 -6.99
N ALA A 13 -1.23 13.31 -6.79
CA ALA A 13 -0.44 12.37 -7.59
C ALA A 13 -0.78 12.44 -9.09
N ARG A 14 -2.07 12.49 -9.43
CA ARG A 14 -2.54 12.68 -10.82
C ARG A 14 -2.05 14.00 -11.41
N SER A 15 -1.96 15.07 -10.62
CA SER A 15 -1.53 16.39 -11.11
C SER A 15 -0.11 16.44 -11.68
N PHE A 16 0.75 15.51 -11.28
CA PHE A 16 2.12 15.37 -11.81
C PHE A 16 2.31 14.11 -12.68
N GLY A 17 1.22 13.52 -13.18
CA GLY A 17 1.26 12.48 -14.22
C GLY A 17 1.31 11.04 -13.70
N CYS A 18 1.02 10.80 -12.41
CA CYS A 18 0.88 9.43 -11.92
C CYS A 18 -0.51 8.87 -12.17
N GLU A 19 -0.55 7.62 -12.62
CA GLU A 19 -1.71 6.75 -12.43
C GLU A 19 -1.92 6.48 -10.94
N THR A 20 -3.18 6.34 -10.53
CA THR A 20 -3.54 6.25 -9.11
C THR A 20 -4.59 5.19 -8.83
N VAL A 21 -4.47 4.53 -7.69
CA VAL A 21 -5.41 3.54 -7.22
C VAL A 21 -5.89 3.93 -5.82
N ASN A 22 -7.21 4.00 -5.63
CA ASN A 22 -7.75 4.04 -4.27
C ASN A 22 -7.94 2.61 -3.78
N VAL A 23 -7.13 2.22 -2.79
CA VAL A 23 -7.06 0.85 -2.27
C VAL A 23 -8.22 0.48 -1.34
N GLN A 24 -9.11 1.43 -0.98
CA GLN A 24 -10.38 1.13 -0.28
C GLN A 24 -11.47 0.61 -1.21
N LYS A 25 -11.38 0.90 -2.51
CA LYS A 25 -12.49 0.68 -3.44
C LYS A 25 -12.57 -0.75 -3.95
N HIS A 26 -11.53 -1.55 -3.72
CA HIS A 26 -11.44 -2.91 -4.24
C HIS A 26 -10.63 -3.79 -3.29
N ASP A 27 -11.05 -5.04 -3.10
CA ASP A 27 -10.39 -5.96 -2.18
C ASP A 27 -9.07 -6.52 -2.73
N ARG A 28 -8.87 -6.43 -4.05
CA ARG A 28 -7.71 -6.97 -4.76
C ARG A 28 -6.99 -5.89 -5.54
N LEU A 29 -5.80 -5.52 -5.07
CA LEU A 29 -4.96 -4.49 -5.70
C LEU A 29 -4.55 -4.87 -7.14
N GLY A 30 -4.23 -6.14 -7.38
CA GLY A 30 -3.82 -6.62 -8.71
C GLY A 30 -4.87 -6.37 -9.80
N GLU A 31 -6.17 -6.51 -9.48
CA GLU A 31 -7.24 -6.22 -10.46
C GLU A 31 -7.31 -4.72 -10.82
N GLN A 32 -7.02 -3.84 -9.85
CA GLN A 32 -6.96 -2.40 -10.13
C GLN A 32 -5.73 -2.03 -10.96
N ILE A 33 -4.61 -2.73 -10.76
CA ILE A 33 -3.39 -2.56 -11.58
C ILE A 33 -3.63 -3.06 -13.00
N GLU A 34 -4.29 -4.21 -13.17
CA GLU A 34 -4.63 -4.78 -14.48
C GLU A 34 -5.50 -3.83 -15.33
N GLN A 35 -6.42 -3.11 -14.70
CA GLN A 35 -7.23 -2.09 -15.39
C GLN A 35 -6.40 -0.94 -15.98
N ILE A 36 -5.21 -0.69 -15.43
CA ILE A 36 -4.30 0.38 -15.87
C ILE A 36 -3.26 -0.15 -16.87
N LEU A 37 -2.63 -1.30 -16.55
CA LEU A 37 -1.49 -1.82 -17.30
C LEU A 37 -1.85 -2.92 -18.30
N GLY A 38 -3.02 -3.55 -18.16
CA GLY A 38 -3.38 -4.77 -18.88
C GLY A 38 -2.79 -6.05 -18.28
N GLU A 39 -2.05 -5.94 -17.18
CA GLU A 39 -1.50 -7.05 -16.40
C GLU A 39 -1.60 -6.76 -14.90
N PRO A 40 -1.78 -7.78 -14.03
CA PRO A 40 -2.04 -7.57 -12.61
C PRO A 40 -0.78 -7.28 -11.77
N THR A 41 0.38 -7.12 -12.39
CA THR A 41 1.68 -7.02 -11.71
C THR A 41 2.50 -5.82 -12.15
N VAL A 42 3.49 -5.46 -11.33
CA VAL A 42 4.49 -4.43 -11.61
C VAL A 42 5.91 -5.01 -11.48
N ASP A 43 6.88 -4.41 -12.15
CA ASP A 43 8.29 -4.80 -12.05
C ASP A 43 8.89 -4.52 -10.66
N ALA A 44 8.45 -3.44 -10.03
CA ALA A 44 8.92 -2.99 -8.73
C ALA A 44 7.80 -2.29 -7.95
N ALA A 45 7.80 -2.49 -6.64
CA ALA A 45 6.90 -1.81 -5.71
C ALA A 45 7.67 -1.13 -4.58
N VAL A 46 7.10 -0.04 -4.07
CA VAL A 46 7.71 0.75 -2.99
C VAL A 46 6.70 0.95 -1.86
N ASP A 47 7.06 0.53 -0.66
CA ASP A 47 6.31 0.78 0.56
C ASP A 47 6.72 2.11 1.18
N CYS A 48 5.86 3.12 1.03
CA CYS A 48 6.02 4.44 1.64
C CYS A 48 5.08 4.65 2.84
N VAL A 49 4.56 3.58 3.45
CA VAL A 49 3.57 3.64 4.53
C VAL A 49 4.21 3.23 5.85
N GLY A 50 4.72 2.01 5.96
CA GLY A 50 5.27 1.47 7.21
C GLY A 50 4.22 0.88 8.17
N PHE A 51 4.61 0.71 9.44
CA PHE A 51 3.88 -0.10 10.42
C PHE A 51 2.49 0.43 10.80
N GLU A 52 2.23 1.73 10.64
CA GLU A 52 0.92 2.39 10.84
C GLU A 52 -0.04 2.18 9.64
N ALA A 53 0.26 1.18 8.79
CA ALA A 53 -0.62 0.80 7.70
C ALA A 53 -2.01 0.42 8.22
N SER A 54 -3.03 1.12 7.72
CA SER A 54 -4.42 0.72 7.89
C SER A 54 -4.71 -0.47 6.97
N GLY A 55 -5.46 -1.46 7.48
CA GLY A 55 -5.89 -2.59 6.66
C GLY A 55 -6.77 -2.16 5.49
N HIS A 56 -6.85 -3.02 4.47
CA HIS A 56 -7.86 -2.87 3.41
C HIS A 56 -9.26 -3.09 4.02
N GLY A 57 -10.18 -2.17 3.78
CA GLY A 57 -11.49 -2.15 4.44
C GLY A 57 -11.42 -1.69 5.89
N ASN A 58 -12.57 -1.57 6.57
CA ASN A 58 -12.74 -0.93 7.88
C ASN A 58 -12.12 -1.72 9.08
N GLN A 59 -11.01 -2.43 8.86
CA GLN A 59 -10.38 -3.36 9.79
C GLN A 59 -9.06 -2.81 10.35
N GLY A 60 -9.14 -1.77 11.20
CA GLY A 60 -8.05 -1.34 12.09
C GLY A 60 -6.65 -1.20 11.47
N GLU A 61 -5.63 -1.20 12.33
CA GLU A 61 -4.23 -1.27 11.90
C GLU A 61 -3.88 -2.70 11.51
N ALA A 62 -3.26 -2.84 10.34
CA ALA A 62 -2.78 -4.12 9.82
C ALA A 62 -1.36 -3.89 9.28
N PRO A 63 -0.32 -3.95 10.13
CA PRO A 63 1.04 -3.53 9.79
C PRO A 63 1.64 -4.28 8.59
N ALA A 64 1.21 -5.52 8.38
CA ALA A 64 1.63 -6.35 7.26
C ALA A 64 0.78 -6.17 5.99
N ALA A 65 -0.31 -5.40 6.01
CA ALA A 65 -1.23 -5.29 4.87
C ALA A 65 -0.53 -4.72 3.64
N VAL A 66 0.23 -3.63 3.80
CA VAL A 66 0.97 -3.02 2.68
C VAL A 66 2.04 -3.97 2.15
N LEU A 67 2.84 -4.58 3.05
CA LEU A 67 3.85 -5.58 2.67
C LEU A 67 3.25 -6.75 1.88
N ASN A 68 2.13 -7.31 2.35
CA ASN A 68 1.44 -8.40 1.68
C ASN A 68 0.95 -7.98 0.29
N SER A 69 0.33 -6.80 0.18
CA SER A 69 -0.17 -6.29 -1.10
C SER A 69 0.95 -6.04 -2.10
N ILE A 70 2.06 -5.42 -1.70
CA ILE A 70 3.17 -5.15 -2.63
C ILE A 70 3.90 -6.43 -3.05
N MET A 71 3.96 -7.45 -2.18
CA MET A 71 4.49 -8.77 -2.53
C MET A 71 3.58 -9.48 -3.55
N ASP A 72 2.25 -9.39 -3.41
CA ASP A 72 1.28 -10.01 -4.31
C ASP A 72 1.33 -9.42 -5.72
N VAL A 73 1.51 -8.10 -5.84
CA VAL A 73 1.48 -7.40 -7.13
C VAL A 73 2.85 -7.18 -7.76
N THR A 74 3.94 -7.56 -7.10
CA THR A 74 5.27 -7.48 -7.72
C THR A 74 5.58 -8.79 -8.44
N GLN A 75 5.97 -8.71 -9.71
CA GLN A 75 6.24 -9.90 -10.51
C GLN A 75 7.40 -10.74 -9.95
N VAL A 76 7.46 -12.00 -10.37
CA VAL A 76 8.57 -12.90 -10.03
C VAL A 76 9.90 -12.31 -10.49
N GLY A 77 10.85 -12.19 -9.57
CA GLY A 77 12.15 -11.57 -9.83
C GLY A 77 12.14 -10.03 -9.78
N GLY A 78 10.99 -9.42 -9.49
CA GLY A 78 10.86 -7.98 -9.23
C GLY A 78 11.48 -7.55 -7.89
N SER A 79 11.46 -6.24 -7.63
CA SER A 79 12.13 -5.65 -6.47
C SER A 79 11.18 -4.85 -5.58
N LEU A 80 11.42 -4.93 -4.27
CA LEU A 80 10.67 -4.17 -3.26
C LEU A 80 11.59 -3.16 -2.58
N GLY A 81 11.20 -1.88 -2.62
CA GLY A 81 11.83 -0.83 -1.81
C GLY A 81 10.97 -0.52 -0.60
N ILE A 82 11.52 -0.54 0.61
CA ILE A 82 10.76 -0.35 1.85
C ILE A 82 11.34 0.82 2.65
N PRO A 83 11.12 2.08 2.21
CA PRO A 83 11.43 3.26 3.02
C PRO A 83 10.45 3.45 4.19
N GLY A 84 9.25 2.87 4.14
CA GLY A 84 8.28 2.87 5.23
C GLY A 84 8.89 2.35 6.53
N LEU A 85 8.61 3.03 7.65
CA LEU A 85 9.20 2.69 8.93
C LEU A 85 8.60 1.37 9.45
N TYR A 86 9.46 0.43 9.84
CA TYR A 86 9.09 -0.77 10.57
C TYR A 86 9.94 -0.85 11.84
N VAL A 87 9.27 -0.91 12.99
CA VAL A 87 9.90 -0.90 14.33
C VAL A 87 9.69 -2.25 15.02
N THR A 88 10.61 -2.62 15.91
CA THR A 88 10.53 -3.86 16.70
C THR A 88 9.48 -3.78 17.80
N GLU A 89 9.25 -2.58 18.33
CA GLU A 89 8.22 -2.26 19.31
C GLU A 89 7.60 -0.92 18.90
N ASP A 90 6.28 -0.86 18.85
CA ASP A 90 5.56 0.37 18.52
C ASP A 90 5.61 1.34 19.73
N PRO A 91 6.27 2.51 19.60
CA PRO A 91 6.37 3.48 20.69
C PRO A 91 5.03 4.11 21.07
N GLY A 92 4.02 4.02 20.21
CA GLY A 92 2.68 4.55 20.42
C GLY A 92 1.65 3.50 20.86
N ALA A 93 2.04 2.22 20.96
CA ALA A 93 1.13 1.16 21.38
C ALA A 93 0.55 1.48 22.76
N LYS A 94 -0.76 1.31 22.90
CA LYS A 94 -1.40 1.42 24.22
C LYS A 94 -0.75 0.40 25.15
N ASP A 95 -0.22 0.90 26.26
CA ASP A 95 0.40 0.08 27.30
C ASP A 95 -0.56 -1.06 27.69
N ALA A 96 -0.04 -2.29 27.78
CA ALA A 96 -0.86 -3.45 28.12
C ALA A 96 -1.32 -3.45 29.59
N ASP A 97 -0.78 -2.52 30.39
CA ASP A 97 -1.02 -2.36 31.83
C ASP A 97 -1.87 -1.11 32.20
N ALA A 98 -2.66 -0.56 31.27
CA ALA A 98 -3.57 0.57 31.53
C ALA A 98 -5.04 0.16 31.80
#